data_AF-A0A7R9R1N7-F1
#
_entry.id   AF-A0A7R9R1N7-F1
#
_cell.length_a   1.000
_cell.length_b   1.000
_cell.length_c   1.000
_cell.angle_alpha   90.00
_cell.angle_beta   90.00
_cell.angle_gamma   90.00
#
_symmetry.space_group_name_H-M   'P 1'
#
loop_
_entity.id
_entity.type
_entity.pdbx_description
1 polymer ?
#
loop_
_entity_poly.entity_id
_entity_poly.type
_entity_poly.pdbx_seq_one_letter_code
_entity_poly.pdbx_strand_id
1 'polypeptide(L)' 'SGHSALHMAAQHRQHNICTMLASYGASLSRGDRQGLTAKQLAIKAGDEELAAFLDHFENFQKVKKDRETAV' A
#
# COMPACT_ATOMS: atom_id res chain seq x y z
N SER A 1 0.87 15.81 7.65
CA SER A 1 0.11 15.09 6.61
C SER A 1 0.78 13.74 6.29
N GLY A 2 0.76 12.80 7.24
CA GLY A 2 1.49 11.53 7.11
C GLY A 2 0.60 10.31 6.87
N HIS A 3 -0.62 10.26 7.40
CA HIS A 3 -1.57 9.23 7.02
C HIS A 3 -2.20 9.56 5.66
N SER A 4 -1.89 8.75 4.65
CA SER A 4 -2.65 8.72 3.40
C SER A 4 -3.98 7.98 3.61
N ALA A 5 -4.92 8.15 2.68
CA ALA A 5 -6.18 7.38 2.67
C ALA A 5 -5.93 5.86 2.73
N LEU A 6 -4.83 5.40 2.12
CA LEU A 6 -4.45 3.99 2.11
C LEU A 6 -4.03 3.48 3.49
N HIS A 7 -3.36 4.30 4.30
CA HIS A 7 -3.00 3.91 5.67
C HIS A 7 -4.25 3.70 6.53
N MET A 8 -5.23 4.61 6.41
CA MET A 8 -6.50 4.50 7.13
C MET A 8 -7.27 3.27 6.67
N ALA A 9 -7.38 3.04 5.37
CA ALA A 9 -8.05 1.86 4.81
C ALA A 9 -7.40 0.55 5.31
N ALA A 10 -6.07 0.48 5.33
CA ALA A 10 -5.34 -0.71 5.81
C ALA A 10 -5.53 -0.95 7.31
N GLN A 11 -5.46 0.09 8.14
CA GLN A 11 -5.69 -0.01 9.58
C GLN A 11 -7.11 -0.49 9.90
N HIS A 12 -8.10 -0.09 9.09
CA HIS A 12 -9.50 -0.47 9.24
C HIS A 12 -9.89 -1.72 8.43
N ARG A 13 -8.93 -2.47 7.87
CA ARG A 13 -9.18 -3.71 7.10
C ARG A 13 -10.11 -3.52 5.89
N GLN A 14 -10.12 -2.33 5.30
CA GLN A 14 -11.00 -1.95 4.19
C GLN A 14 -10.42 -2.39 2.85
N HIS A 15 -10.49 -3.69 2.58
CA HIS A 15 -9.96 -4.33 1.36
C HIS A 15 -10.35 -3.60 0.08
N ASN A 16 -11.64 -3.36 -0.15
CA ASN A 16 -12.13 -2.70 -1.37
C ASN A 16 -11.52 -1.31 -1.59
N ILE A 17 -11.34 -0.54 -0.50
CA ILE A 17 -10.76 0.80 -0.57
C ILE A 17 -9.25 0.71 -0.81
N CYS A 18 -8.56 -0.22 -0.17
CA CYS A 18 -7.15 -0.49 -0.45
C CYS A 18 -6.91 -0.87 -1.91
N THR A 19 -7.72 -1.78 -2.46
CA THR A 19 -7.64 -2.19 -3.87
C THR A 19 -7.89 -1.02 -4.81
N MET A 20 -8.94 -0.24 -4.54
CA MET A 20 -9.26 0.95 -5.33
C MET A 20 -8.07 1.94 -5.32
N LEU A 21 -7.60 2.32 -4.14
CA LEU A 21 -6.48 3.26 -4.02
C LEU A 21 -5.20 2.74 -4.69
N ALA A 22 -4.86 1.46 -4.53
CA ALA A 22 -3.70 0.84 -5.17
C ALA A 22 -3.83 0.86 -6.71
N SER A 23 -5.02 0.60 -7.24
CA SER A 23 -5.30 0.64 -8.69
C SER A 23 -5.17 2.04 -9.30
N TYR A 24 -5.49 3.10 -8.53
CA TYR A 24 -5.31 4.50 -8.94
C TYR A 24 -3.87 5.00 -8.75
N GLY A 25 -2.91 4.13 -8.43
CA GLY A 25 -1.50 4.49 -8.31
C GLY A 25 -1.14 5.14 -6.97
N ALA A 26 -1.89 4.86 -5.90
CA ALA A 26 -1.45 5.24 -4.56
C ALA A 26 -0.07 4.65 -4.26
N SER A 27 0.79 5.47 -3.65
CA SER A 27 2.13 5.02 -3.23
C SER A 27 2.00 4.09 -2.02
N LEU A 28 2.35 2.82 -2.22
CA LEU A 28 2.26 1.75 -1.22
C LEU A 28 3.47 1.72 -0.28
N SER A 29 4.62 2.22 -0.76
CA SER A 29 5.89 2.24 -0.04
C SER A 29 6.06 3.46 0.88
N ARG A 30 5.19 4.46 0.77
CA ARG A 30 5.26 5.66 1.60
C ARG A 30 4.84 5.34 3.03
N GLY A 31 5.72 5.64 4.00
CA GLY A 31 5.40 5.54 5.42
C GLY A 31 4.53 6.69 5.92
N ASP A 32 3.79 6.43 7.00
CA ASP A 32 3.01 7.40 7.75
C ASP A 32 3.90 8.32 8.63
N ARG A 33 3.30 9.03 9.61
CA ARG A 33 4.07 9.88 10.54
C ARG A 33 5.03 9.11 11.44
N GLN A 34 4.81 7.81 11.63
CA GLN A 34 5.62 6.91 12.42
C GLN A 34 6.58 6.10 11.53
N GLY A 35 6.60 6.34 10.22
CA GLY A 35 7.36 5.55 9.25
C GLY A 35 6.71 4.20 8.91
N LEU A 36 5.46 3.97 9.31
CA LEU A 36 4.75 2.73 9.04
C LEU A 36 4.07 2.75 7.68
N THR A 37 4.26 1.72 6.88
CA THR A 37 3.56 1.58 5.59
C THR A 37 2.14 1.04 5.77
N ALA A 38 1.29 1.18 4.74
CA ALA A 38 -0.04 0.59 4.73
C ALA A 38 -0.01 -0.94 4.99
N LYS A 39 0.98 -1.66 4.44
CA LYS A 39 1.20 -3.09 4.71
C LYS A 39 1.42 -3.36 6.20
N GLN A 40 2.29 -2.58 6.85
CA GLN A 40 2.58 -2.75 8.27
C GLN A 40 1.35 -2.44 9.15
N LEU A 41 0.51 -1.49 8.72
CA LEU A 41 -0.77 -1.23 9.40
C LEU A 41 -1.77 -2.37 9.24
N ALA A 42 -1.85 -3.01 8.06
CA ALA A 42 -2.67 -4.21 7.87
C ALA A 42 -2.21 -5.38 8.76
N ILE A 43 -0.89 -5.61 8.86
CA ILE A 43 -0.30 -6.62 9.79
C ILE A 43 -0.67 -6.28 11.24
N LYS A 44 -0.48 -5.03 11.67
CA LYS A 44 -0.86 -4.58 13.02
C LYS A 44 -2.36 -4.71 13.28
N ALA A 45 -3.18 -4.52 12.25
CA ALA A 45 -4.60 -4.73 12.34
C ALA A 45 -4.96 -6.20 12.47
N GLY A 46 -4.06 -7.16 12.15
CA GLY A 46 -4.30 -8.60 12.15
C GLY A 46 -4.92 -9.11 10.85
N ASP A 47 -4.60 -8.45 9.73
CA ASP A 47 -5.13 -8.72 8.40
C ASP A 47 -4.01 -9.11 7.44
N GLU A 48 -3.62 -10.38 7.50
CA GLU A 48 -2.50 -10.92 6.73
C GLU A 48 -2.81 -10.99 5.22
N GLU A 49 -4.08 -11.23 4.85
CA GLU A 49 -4.52 -11.26 3.47
C GLU A 49 -4.35 -9.89 2.82
N LEU A 50 -4.81 -8.83 3.49
CA LEU A 50 -4.61 -7.46 3.03
C LEU A 50 -3.13 -7.07 2.96
N ALA A 51 -2.32 -7.51 3.92
CA ALA A 51 -0.89 -7.27 3.91
C ALA A 51 -0.20 -7.93 2.71
N ALA A 52 -0.58 -9.17 2.38
CA ALA A 52 -0.07 -9.89 1.22
C ALA A 52 -0.50 -9.22 -0.09
N PHE A 53 -1.76 -8.77 -0.17
CA PHE A 53 -2.26 -7.99 -1.31
C PHE A 53 -1.42 -6.73 -1.55
N LEU A 54 -1.16 -5.94 -0.50
CA LEU A 54 -0.38 -4.70 -0.59
C LEU A 54 1.08 -4.97 -0.98
N ASP A 55 1.68 -6.06 -0.51
CA ASP A 55 3.06 -6.46 -0.86
C ASP A 55 3.19 -6.83 -2.34
N HIS A 56 2.27 -7.65 -2.84
CA HIS A 56 2.26 -8.07 -4.23
C HIS A 56 2.07 -6.87 -5.17
N PHE A 57 1.16 -5.96 -4.81
CA PHE A 57 0.91 -4.74 -5.59
C PHE A 57 2.11 -3.77 -5.57
N GLU A 58 2.83 -3.66 -4.45
CA GLU A 58 4.05 -2.84 -4.37
C GLU A 58 5.15 -3.37 -5.28
N ASN A 59 5.37 -4.68 -5.29
CA ASN A 59 6.33 -5.32 -6.19
C ASN A 59 5.96 -5.11 -7.66
N PHE A 60 4.68 -5.19 -8.00
CA PHE A 60 4.20 -4.90 -9.35
C PHE A 60 4.46 -3.45 -9.77
N GLN A 61 4.23 -2.47 -8.89
CA GLN A 61 4.52 -1.06 -9.18
C GLN A 61 6.02 -0.79 -9.38
N LYS A 62 6.90 -1.43 -8.59
CA LYS A 62 8.36 -1.32 -8.77
C LYS A 62 8.80 -1.80 -10.14
N VAL A 63 8.36 -2.99 -10.55
CA VAL A 63 8.69 -3.57 -11.87
C VAL A 63 8.19 -2.70 -13.03
N LYS A 64 7.02 -2.07 -12.89
CA LYS A 64 6.49 -1.15 -13.92
C LYS A 64 7.36 0.11 -14.05
N LYS A 65 7.75 0.71 -12.92
CA LYS A 65 8.55 1.94 -12.90
C LYS A 65 9.94 1.72 -13.48
N ASP A 66 10.57 0.58 -13.22
CA ASP A 66 11.90 0.25 -13.73
C ASP A 66 11.90 0.06 -15.26
N ARG A 67 10.79 -0.42 -15.83
CA ARG A 67 10.64 -0.58 -17.29
C ARG A 67 10.40 0.73 -18.05
N GLU A 68 9.95 1.79 -17.38
CA GLU A 68 9.66 3.10 -18.00
C GLU A 68 10.87 4.06 -18.00
N THR A 69 12.02 3.67 -17.43
CA THR A 69 13.21 4.55 -17.30
C THR A 69 14.37 4.21 -18.25
N ALA A 70 14.14 3.38 -19.26
CA ALA A 70 15.11 3.08 -20.31
C ALA A 70 14.74 3.81 -21.61
N VAL A 71 15.00 5.12 -21.70
CA VAL A 71 15.03 5.88 -22.97
C VAL A 71 16.21 6.84 -22.95
#